data_AF-A0A2R9UGI7-F1
#
_entry.id   AF-A0A2R9UGI7-F1
#
_cell.length_a   1.000
_cell.length_b   1.000
_cell.length_c   1.000
_cell.angle_alpha   90.00
_cell.angle_beta   90.00
_cell.angle_gamma   90.00
#
_symmetry.space_group_name_H-M   'P 1'
#
loop_
_entity.id
_entity.type
_entity.pdbx_description
1 polymer ?
#
loop_
_entity_poly.entity_id
_entity_poly.type
_entity_poly.pdbx_seq_one_letter_code
_entity_poly.pdbx_strand_id
1 'polypeptide(L)'
;MPYRTITTLQSWIDDFRTLGYDDAGILRVIPQDGDGDSDTGLIAARLRSVSTTFYVAPETEPGATGWAVTFEPRENAAPLGSARVLALSGELAMLSALCTFLQGRAEAFVNART
;
A
#
# COMPACT_ATOMS: atom_id res chain seq x y z
N MET A 1 -2.01 15.82 6.38
CA MET A 1 -1.55 14.78 7.32
C MET A 1 -0.04 14.64 7.19
N PRO A 2 0.74 14.72 8.28
CA PRO A 2 2.19 14.98 8.22
C PRO A 2 3.07 13.79 7.77
N TYR A 3 2.54 12.57 7.70
CA TYR A 3 3.30 11.37 7.31
C TYR A 3 3.05 10.92 5.86
N ARG A 4 2.22 11.64 5.10
CA ARG A 4 1.84 11.23 3.72
C ARG A 4 2.88 11.61 2.66
N THR A 5 4.01 12.20 3.02
CA THR A 5 5.01 12.64 2.04
C THR A 5 5.63 11.48 1.29
N ILE A 6 5.92 11.67 -0.01
CA ILE A 6 6.56 10.64 -0.85
C ILE A 6 7.84 10.15 -0.17
N THR A 7 8.64 11.06 0.39
CA THR A 7 9.89 10.73 1.07
C THR A 7 9.66 9.82 2.29
N THR A 8 8.65 10.14 3.12
CA THR A 8 8.32 9.32 4.30
C THR A 8 7.86 7.93 3.89
N LEU A 9 6.95 7.86 2.92
CA LEU A 9 6.43 6.59 2.43
C LEU A 9 7.50 5.75 1.75
N GLN A 10 8.41 6.38 1.00
CA GLN A 10 9.53 5.69 0.37
C GLN A 10 10.41 5.04 1.43
N SER A 11 10.78 5.77 2.48
CA SER A 11 11.55 5.23 3.61
C SER A 11 10.82 4.07 4.31
N TRP A 12 9.51 4.18 4.54
CA TRP A 12 8.75 3.10 5.18
C TRP A 12 8.63 1.86 4.29
N ILE A 13 8.46 2.03 2.98
CA ILE A 13 8.46 0.91 2.03
C ILE A 13 9.84 0.24 1.96
N ASP A 14 10.92 1.01 2.02
CA ASP A 14 12.27 0.47 2.06
C ASP A 14 12.50 -0.35 3.33
N ASP A 15 12.05 0.14 4.49
CA ASP A 15 12.07 -0.61 5.75
C ASP A 15 11.23 -1.89 5.65
N PHE A 16 10.01 -1.82 5.09
CA PHE A 16 9.13 -2.98 4.94
C PHE A 16 9.76 -4.08 4.08
N ARG A 17 10.49 -3.72 3.02
CA ARG A 17 11.20 -4.68 2.14
C ARG A 17 12.27 -5.47 2.90
N THR A 18 12.85 -4.90 3.95
CA THR A 18 13.85 -5.61 4.77
C THR A 18 13.26 -6.73 5.62
N LEU A 19 11.93 -6.79 5.78
CA LEU A 19 11.24 -7.81 6.57
C LEU A 19 11.15 -9.17 5.86
N GLY A 20 11.57 -9.26 4.60
CA GLY A 20 11.69 -10.54 3.88
C GLY A 20 10.38 -11.09 3.30
N TYR A 21 9.34 -10.26 3.18
CA TYR A 21 8.12 -10.66 2.48
C TYR A 21 8.40 -10.88 0.99
N ASP A 22 7.94 -12.03 0.49
CA ASP A 22 7.89 -12.28 -0.93
C ASP A 22 7.10 -11.17 -1.63
N ASP A 23 7.49 -10.88 -2.88
CA ASP A 23 6.85 -9.87 -3.72
C ASP A 23 6.92 -8.41 -3.23
N ALA A 24 7.50 -8.08 -2.07
CA ALA A 24 7.63 -6.69 -1.59
C ALA A 24 8.38 -5.74 -2.56
N GLY A 25 9.22 -6.32 -3.44
CA GLY A 25 9.90 -5.60 -4.52
C GLY A 25 8.97 -5.04 -5.61
N ILE A 26 7.67 -5.38 -5.63
CA ILE A 26 6.69 -4.82 -6.57
C ILE A 26 6.12 -3.46 -6.10
N LEU A 27 6.25 -3.13 -4.82
CA LEU A 27 5.69 -1.93 -4.22
C LEU A 27 6.40 -0.70 -4.80
N ARG A 28 5.65 0.35 -5.14
CA ARG A 28 6.18 1.63 -5.63
C ARG A 28 5.45 2.76 -4.92
N VAL A 29 6.17 3.80 -4.51
CA VAL A 29 5.54 5.05 -4.08
C VAL A 29 5.43 5.94 -5.31
N ILE A 30 4.22 6.39 -5.61
CA ILE A 30 3.92 7.27 -6.73
C ILE A 30 3.28 8.57 -6.20
N PRO A 31 3.43 9.70 -6.89
CA PRO A 31 2.64 10.89 -6.59
C PRO A 31 1.15 10.60 -6.75
N GLN A 32 0.33 11.13 -5.85
CA GLN A 32 -1.12 11.14 -6.03
C GLN A 32 -1.51 12.40 -6.80
N ASP A 33 -1.92 12.26 -8.07
CA ASP A 33 -2.43 13.39 -8.85
C ASP A 33 -3.81 13.82 -8.32
N GLY A 34 -3.86 14.96 -7.63
CA GLY A 34 -5.09 15.61 -7.19
C GLY A 34 -4.92 17.13 -7.21
N ASP A 35 -5.99 17.87 -7.48
CA ASP A 35 -6.05 19.33 -7.72
C ASP A 35 -5.67 20.23 -6.51
N GLY A 36 -4.70 19.83 -5.70
CA GLY A 36 -4.23 20.63 -4.57
C GLY A 36 -2.84 20.20 -4.14
N ASP A 37 -1.97 21.20 -3.96
CA ASP A 37 -0.62 21.08 -3.41
C ASP A 37 -0.61 20.21 -2.15
N SER A 38 -0.23 18.95 -2.33
CA SER A 38 0.16 18.11 -1.22
C SER A 38 1.10 17.07 -1.78
N ASP A 39 2.33 17.06 -1.29
CA ASP A 39 3.26 15.93 -1.35
C ASP A 39 2.58 14.74 -0.64
N THR A 40 1.59 14.14 -1.31
CA THR A 40 0.82 13.00 -0.85
C THR A 40 1.20 11.84 -1.74
N GLY A 41 2.02 10.95 -1.20
CA GLY A 41 2.38 9.72 -1.88
C GLY A 41 1.26 8.68 -1.78
N LEU A 42 1.11 7.94 -2.86
CA LEU A 42 0.25 6.77 -2.99
C LEU A 42 1.15 5.55 -3.17
N ILE A 43 0.87 4.46 -2.47
CA ILE A 43 1.64 3.23 -2.69
C ILE A 43 0.90 2.41 -3.75
N ALA A 44 1.56 2.11 -4.86
CA ALA A 44 1.04 1.25 -5.92
C ALA A 44 1.76 -0.10 -5.92
N ALA A 45 1.00 -1.16 -6.17
CA ALA A 45 1.52 -2.52 -6.33
C ALA A 45 0.89 -3.16 -7.57
N ARG A 46 1.72 -3.66 -8.47
CA ARG A 46 1.24 -4.52 -9.57
C ARG A 46 1.54 -5.96 -9.21
N LEU A 47 0.48 -6.71 -8.93
CA LEU A 47 0.60 -8.12 -8.59
C LEU A 47 1.10 -8.94 -9.79
N ARG A 48 1.84 -10.00 -9.51
CA ARG A 48 2.35 -10.93 -10.51
C ARG A 48 1.29 -11.97 -10.87
N SER A 49 0.49 -12.40 -9.89
CA SER A 49 -0.51 -13.44 -10.10
C SER A 49 -1.68 -12.95 -10.97
N VAL A 50 -1.97 -11.64 -10.95
CA VAL A 50 -3.06 -10.99 -11.67
C VAL A 50 -2.60 -9.63 -12.19
N SER A 51 -2.87 -9.35 -13.47
CA SER A 51 -2.58 -8.07 -14.13
C SER A 51 -3.52 -6.95 -13.63
N THR A 52 -3.50 -6.64 -12.34
CA THR A 52 -4.25 -5.55 -11.70
C THR A 52 -3.30 -4.74 -10.86
N THR A 53 -3.49 -3.41 -10.89
CA THR A 53 -2.83 -2.48 -10.00
C THR A 53 -3.68 -2.30 -8.74
N PHE A 54 -3.02 -2.29 -7.60
CA PHE A 54 -3.60 -1.98 -6.32
C PHE A 54 -2.99 -0.69 -5.82
N TYR A 55 -3.81 0.11 -5.15
CA TYR A 55 -3.35 1.31 -4.46
C TYR A 55 -3.58 1.16 -2.98
N VAL A 56 -2.60 1.60 -2.19
CA VAL A 56 -2.67 1.63 -0.73
C VAL A 56 -2.55 3.08 -0.31
N ALA A 57 -3.58 3.57 0.35
CA ALA A 57 -3.71 4.95 0.77
C ALA A 57 -4.16 5.03 2.24
N PRO A 58 -3.70 6.04 2.99
CA PRO A 58 -4.17 6.28 4.34
C PRO A 58 -5.64 6.74 4.35
N GLU A 59 -6.39 6.28 5.34
CA GLU A 59 -7.77 6.70 5.57
C GLU A 59 -7.89 8.21 5.75
N THR A 60 -8.96 8.81 5.23
CA THR A 60 -9.13 10.27 5.14
C THR A 60 -9.78 10.89 6.38
N GLU A 61 -10.27 10.07 7.31
CA GLU A 61 -10.89 10.56 8.55
C GLU A 61 -9.87 11.27 9.46
N PRO A 62 -10.23 12.39 10.11
CA PRO A 62 -9.33 13.08 11.02
C PRO A 62 -8.86 12.18 12.17
N GLY A 63 -7.54 12.04 12.34
CA GLY A 63 -6.95 11.21 13.39
C GLY A 63 -6.87 9.71 13.04
N ALA A 64 -7.40 9.29 11.90
CA ALA A 64 -7.26 7.91 11.45
C ALA A 64 -5.80 7.57 11.10
N THR A 65 -5.36 6.41 11.55
CA THR A 65 -4.05 5.81 11.23
C THR A 65 -4.17 4.61 10.32
N GLY A 66 -5.40 4.21 9.97
CA GLY A 66 -5.71 3.09 9.11
C GLY A 66 -5.31 3.32 7.65
N TRP A 67 -5.20 2.21 6.92
CA TRP A 67 -4.77 2.16 5.53
C TRP A 67 -5.69 1.27 4.72
N ALA A 68 -6.21 1.82 3.63
CA ALA A 68 -7.14 1.14 2.73
C ALA A 68 -6.42 0.67 1.47
N VAL A 69 -6.77 -0.54 1.00
CA VAL A 69 -6.34 -1.09 -0.28
C VAL A 69 -7.48 -0.94 -1.29
N THR A 70 -7.22 -0.24 -2.38
CA THR A 70 -8.15 -0.07 -3.51
C THR A 70 -7.73 -0.98 -4.66
N PHE A 71 -8.70 -1.75 -5.14
CA PHE A 71 -8.56 -2.68 -6.26
C PHE A 71 -9.06 -1.95 -7.51
N GLU A 72 -8.19 -1.73 -8.50
CA GLU A 72 -8.67 -1.10 -9.74
C GLU A 72 -9.71 -2.00 -10.44
N PRO A 73 -10.84 -1.40 -10.90
CA PRO A 73 -11.81 -2.12 -11.70
C PRO A 73 -11.15 -2.75 -12.93
N ARG A 74 -11.52 -3.99 -13.24
CA ARG A 74 -11.12 -4.66 -14.47
C ARG A 74 -12.27 -4.61 -15.47
N GLU A 75 -11.99 -4.23 -16.71
CA GLU A 75 -12.98 -4.30 -17.80
C GLU A 75 -13.43 -5.73 -18.10
N ASN A 76 -12.55 -6.71 -17.85
CA ASN A 76 -12.80 -8.13 -18.13
C ASN A 76 -12.52 -9.00 -16.90
N ALA A 77 -13.42 -9.96 -16.66
CA ALA A 77 -13.22 -11.02 -15.68
C ALA A 77 -11.93 -11.80 -15.99
N ALA A 78 -11.15 -12.10 -14.95
CA ALA A 78 -9.94 -12.88 -15.06
C ALA A 78 -10.15 -14.24 -14.41
N PRO A 79 -10.54 -15.30 -15.16
CA PRO A 79 -10.62 -16.64 -14.60
C PRO A 79 -9.22 -17.10 -14.15
N LEU A 80 -9.12 -17.57 -12.91
CA LEU A 80 -7.88 -18.04 -12.31
C LEU A 80 -7.99 -19.53 -12.00
N GLY A 81 -7.00 -20.30 -12.44
CA GLY A 81 -6.80 -21.67 -11.96
C GLY A 81 -6.26 -21.69 -10.53
N SER A 82 -6.39 -22.84 -9.85
CA SER A 82 -6.04 -23.00 -8.43
C SER A 82 -4.64 -22.50 -8.05
N ALA A 83 -3.62 -22.77 -8.86
CA ALA A 83 -2.25 -22.30 -8.61
C ALA A 83 -2.14 -20.76 -8.61
N ARG A 84 -2.86 -20.07 -9.50
CA ARG A 84 -2.89 -18.59 -9.55
C ARG A 84 -3.71 -18.00 -8.41
N VAL A 85 -4.78 -18.69 -7.99
CA VAL A 85 -5.55 -18.30 -6.79
C VAL A 85 -4.67 -18.37 -5.54
N LEU A 86 -3.86 -19.44 -5.39
CA LEU A 86 -2.92 -19.55 -4.28
C LEU A 86 -1.87 -18.43 -4.32
N ALA A 87 -1.28 -18.14 -5.48
CA ALA A 87 -0.33 -17.04 -5.62
C ALA A 87 -0.95 -15.69 -5.24
N LEU A 88 -2.17 -15.40 -5.71
CA LEU A 88 -2.92 -14.19 -5.34
C LEU A 88 -3.15 -14.10 -3.83
N SER A 89 -3.44 -15.23 -3.17
CA SER A 89 -3.65 -15.22 -1.71
C SER A 89 -2.38 -14.82 -0.93
N GLY A 90 -1.19 -15.22 -1.41
CA GLY A 90 0.09 -14.81 -0.82
C GLY A 90 0.35 -13.31 -1.00
N GLU A 91 0.07 -12.79 -2.19
CA GLU A 91 0.18 -11.36 -2.48
C GLU A 91 -0.80 -10.52 -1.63
N LEU A 92 -2.03 -10.99 -1.43
CA LEU A 92 -3.01 -10.34 -0.55
C LEU A 92 -2.58 -10.39 0.92
N ALA A 93 -1.97 -11.49 1.36
CA ALA A 93 -1.40 -11.58 2.71
C ALA A 93 -0.26 -10.56 2.91
N MET A 94 0.61 -10.38 1.91
CA MET A 94 1.65 -9.35 1.94
C MET A 94 1.04 -7.94 2.00
N LEU A 95 0.01 -7.64 1.20
CA LEU A 95 -0.68 -6.36 1.24
C LEU A 95 -1.33 -6.09 2.61
N SER A 96 -1.91 -7.11 3.24
CA SER A 96 -2.43 -6.99 4.61
C SER A 96 -1.32 -6.66 5.61
N ALA A 97 -0.18 -7.34 5.52
CA ALA A 97 0.97 -7.08 6.39
C ALA A 97 1.52 -5.66 6.19
N LEU A 98 1.55 -5.18 4.94
CA LEU A 98 1.91 -3.81 4.62
C LEU A 98 0.99 -2.80 5.31
N CYS A 99 -0.33 -2.97 5.23
CA CYS A 99 -1.28 -2.07 5.91
C CYS A 99 -1.05 -2.03 7.42
N THR A 100 -0.86 -3.18 8.07
CA THR A 100 -0.57 -3.25 9.51
C THR A 100 0.75 -2.54 9.85
N PHE A 101 1.79 -2.74 9.05
CA PHE A 101 3.08 -2.07 9.24
C PHE A 101 2.95 -0.54 9.12
N LEU A 102 2.28 -0.06 8.08
CA LEU A 102 2.07 1.37 7.84
C LEU A 102 1.22 2.01 8.93
N GLN A 103 0.20 1.31 9.44
CA GLN A 103 -0.61 1.77 10.56
C GLN A 103 0.24 1.96 11.82
N GLY A 104 1.05 0.96 12.19
CA GLY A 104 1.92 1.08 13.36
C GLY A 104 2.93 2.24 13.25
N ARG A 105 3.45 2.50 12.04
CA ARG A 105 4.30 3.67 11.77
C ARG A 105 3.54 4.99 11.92
N ALA A 106 2.32 5.06 11.41
CA ALA A 106 1.47 6.25 11.53
C ALA A 106 1.09 6.54 12.98
N GLU A 107 0.71 5.53 13.76
CA GLU A 107 0.42 5.64 15.20
C GLU A 107 1.63 6.16 15.97
N ALA A 108 2.82 5.58 15.75
CA ALA A 108 4.05 6.04 16.37
C ALA A 108 4.37 7.50 16.02
N PHE A 109 4.16 7.90 14.77
CA PHE A 109 4.38 9.27 14.30
C PHE A 109 3.43 10.28 14.95
N VAL A 110 2.15 9.92 15.11
CA VAL A 110 1.15 10.76 15.78
C VAL A 110 1.45 10.88 17.27
N ASN A 111 1.76 9.76 17.94
CA ASN A 111 2.08 9.74 19.37
C ASN A 111 3.33 10.56 19.71
N ALA A 112 4.36 10.55 18.85
CA ALA A 112 5.58 11.33 19.07
C ALA A 112 5.40 12.85 18.96
N ARG A 113 4.21 13.33 18.53
CA ARG A 113 3.91 14.76 18.31
C ARG A 113 2.83 15.29 19.26
N THR A 114 2.37 14.47 20.18
CA THR A 114 1.39 14.79 21.23
C THR A 114 2.13 14.97 22.56
#